data_AF-A0AAD0UQJ9-F1
#
_entry.id   AF-A0AAD0UQJ9-F1
#
_cell.length_a   1.000
_cell.length_b   1.000
_cell.length_c   1.000
_cell.angle_alpha   90.00
_cell.angle_beta   90.00
_cell.angle_gamma   90.00
#
_symmetry.space_group_name_H-M   'P 1'
#
loop_
_entity.id
_entity.type
_entity.pdbx_description
1 polymer ?
#
loop_
_entity_poly.entity_id
_entity_poly.type
_entity_poly.pdbx_seq_one_letter_code
_entity_poly.pdbx_strand_id
1 'polypeptide(L)'
;MKHKIFSNMRVLLILVLILSLPYCKEESKDDSSLAALLFLVQTGSSNNASRPCKDRIAIDQIGVYNAKEIVSAPANTGTGFQDSICAVDGVLGLGSVNGSLDVFTLDTNGAGASLIVGWNGKKAQNVTGNDFIVFENPFQQGGSSTTVFLEPVIVEVGNDQTNWCGWNPTYTGGGTFSNNPASWLRFAGLRYVDYNQITNPMNSTTLFASGGGDGFDLGDANFGNSGTGCSGALKTELQTNGFLYVKMTSAKAILTSLPIPGANENPDIDGVIAKQLGP
;
A
#
# COMPACT_ATOMS: atom_id res chain seq x y z
N MET A 1 -68.21 -26.63 -7.29
CA MET A 1 -67.40 -27.35 -6.27
C MET A 1 -66.08 -27.87 -6.87
N LYS A 2 -65.27 -27.02 -7.53
CA LYS A 2 -63.95 -27.40 -8.10
C LYS A 2 -62.86 -26.33 -7.95
N HIS A 3 -63.15 -25.15 -7.38
CA HIS A 3 -62.19 -24.05 -7.26
C HIS A 3 -61.51 -23.90 -5.88
N LYS A 4 -61.87 -24.70 -4.86
CA LYS A 4 -61.22 -24.65 -3.54
C LYS A 4 -60.06 -25.65 -3.34
N ILE A 5 -59.86 -26.58 -4.28
CA ILE A 5 -58.84 -27.65 -4.13
C ILE A 5 -57.45 -27.20 -4.63
N PHE A 6 -57.38 -26.29 -5.60
CA PHE A 6 -56.09 -25.82 -6.15
C PHE A 6 -55.35 -24.77 -5.31
N SER A 7 -56.04 -24.09 -4.37
CA SER A 7 -55.41 -23.08 -3.51
C SER A 7 -54.62 -23.71 -2.35
N ASN A 8 -55.10 -24.83 -1.79
CA ASN A 8 -54.44 -25.48 -0.66
C ASN A 8 -53.22 -26.32 -1.07
N MET A 9 -53.11 -26.71 -2.35
CA MET A 9 -51.98 -27.49 -2.85
C MET A 9 -50.73 -26.63 -3.12
N ARG A 10 -50.89 -25.31 -3.39
CA ARG A 10 -49.77 -24.37 -3.56
C ARG A 10 -49.19 -23.89 -2.22
N VAL A 11 -50.01 -23.80 -1.18
CA VAL A 11 -49.55 -23.42 0.18
C VAL A 11 -48.77 -24.57 0.84
N LEU A 12 -49.14 -25.83 0.56
CA LEU A 12 -48.45 -27.00 1.10
C LEU A 12 -47.05 -27.20 0.51
N LEU A 13 -46.83 -26.84 -0.77
CA LEU A 13 -45.52 -26.95 -1.43
C LEU A 13 -44.52 -25.88 -0.99
N ILE A 14 -44.99 -24.71 -0.54
CA ILE A 14 -44.12 -23.64 -0.01
C ILE A 14 -43.67 -23.97 1.43
N LEU A 15 -44.50 -24.65 2.23
CA LEU A 15 -44.15 -25.03 3.59
C LEU A 15 -43.09 -26.16 3.66
N VAL A 16 -43.07 -27.05 2.66
CA VAL A 16 -42.11 -28.18 2.62
C VAL A 16 -40.71 -27.73 2.13
N LEU A 17 -40.61 -26.64 1.37
CA LEU A 17 -39.31 -26.08 0.94
C LEU A 17 -38.58 -25.31 2.05
N ILE A 18 -39.28 -24.86 3.09
CA ILE A 18 -38.69 -24.11 4.22
C ILE A 18 -38.10 -25.08 5.28
N LEU A 19 -38.48 -26.37 5.24
CA LEU A 19 -38.04 -27.40 6.19
C LEU A 19 -36.79 -28.18 5.73
N SER A 20 -36.21 -27.86 4.58
CA SER A 20 -34.97 -28.48 4.08
C SER A 20 -33.77 -27.52 4.06
N LEU A 21 -33.79 -26.47 4.88
CA LEU A 21 -32.57 -25.73 5.22
C LEU A 21 -31.77 -26.57 6.23
N PRO A 22 -30.50 -26.94 5.94
CA PRO A 22 -29.66 -27.52 6.96
C PRO A 22 -29.52 -26.50 8.09
N TYR A 23 -29.66 -26.99 9.31
CA TYR A 23 -29.41 -26.27 10.55
C TYR A 23 -27.97 -25.73 10.49
N CYS A 24 -27.81 -24.45 10.13
CA CYS A 24 -26.52 -23.79 10.12
C CYS A 24 -26.19 -23.51 11.58
N LYS A 25 -25.43 -24.43 12.18
CA LYS A 25 -24.79 -24.24 13.47
C LYS A 25 -23.83 -23.06 13.31
N GLU A 26 -23.94 -22.04 14.17
CA GLU A 26 -22.91 -21.00 14.26
C GLU A 26 -21.62 -21.67 14.74
N GLU A 27 -20.73 -21.97 13.80
CA GLU A 27 -19.31 -22.12 14.10
C GLU A 27 -18.65 -20.75 14.01
N SER A 28 -17.80 -20.49 14.99
CA SER A 28 -16.96 -19.30 15.09
C SER A 28 -16.28 -19.00 13.76
N LYS A 29 -16.46 -17.78 13.26
CA LYS A 29 -15.80 -17.28 12.07
C LYS A 29 -14.28 -17.36 12.25
N ASP A 30 -13.65 -18.26 11.52
CA ASP A 30 -12.28 -18.10 11.07
C ASP A 30 -12.30 -17.21 9.82
N ASP A 31 -11.64 -16.05 9.90
CA ASP A 31 -11.48 -15.07 8.81
C ASP A 31 -10.70 -15.64 7.60
N SER A 32 -10.17 -16.86 7.71
CA SER A 32 -9.48 -17.59 6.63
C SER A 32 -10.40 -17.92 5.45
N SER A 33 -11.72 -18.04 5.67
CA SER A 33 -12.66 -18.39 4.59
C SER A 33 -12.94 -17.25 3.62
N LEU A 34 -12.85 -15.99 4.07
CA LEU A 34 -12.95 -14.80 3.22
C LEU A 34 -11.68 -14.61 2.38
N ALA A 35 -10.50 -14.86 2.97
CA ALA A 35 -9.24 -14.92 2.24
C ALA A 35 -9.24 -16.04 1.18
N ALA A 36 -9.80 -17.21 1.52
CA ALA A 36 -9.97 -18.31 0.58
C ALA A 36 -10.99 -17.99 -0.53
N LEU A 37 -12.04 -17.21 -0.24
CA LEU A 37 -13.02 -16.76 -1.24
C LEU A 37 -12.44 -15.72 -2.19
N LEU A 38 -11.59 -14.81 -1.70
CA LEU A 38 -10.77 -13.90 -2.51
C LEU A 38 -9.85 -14.70 -3.45
N PHE A 39 -9.21 -15.76 -2.95
CA PHE A 39 -8.40 -16.68 -3.75
C PHE A 39 -9.20 -17.44 -4.82
N LEU A 40 -10.44 -17.86 -4.53
CA LEU A 40 -11.28 -18.60 -5.49
C LEU A 40 -11.78 -17.72 -6.64
N VAL A 41 -12.08 -16.44 -6.38
CA VAL A 41 -12.40 -15.46 -7.44
C VAL A 41 -11.23 -15.27 -8.41
N GLN A 42 -9.97 -15.43 -7.96
CA GLN A 42 -8.78 -15.32 -8.82
C GLN A 42 -8.68 -16.44 -9.89
N THR A 43 -9.29 -17.61 -9.65
CA THR A 43 -9.15 -18.76 -10.57
C THR A 43 -10.23 -18.84 -11.66
N GLY A 44 -11.27 -18.00 -11.59
CA GLY A 44 -12.47 -18.11 -12.43
C GLY A 44 -12.55 -17.18 -13.64
N SER A 45 -11.62 -16.24 -13.82
CA SER A 45 -11.72 -15.23 -14.89
C SER A 45 -10.56 -15.30 -15.88
N SER A 46 -10.48 -16.42 -16.59
CA SER A 46 -9.67 -16.54 -17.80
C SER A 46 -10.49 -16.07 -19.01
N ASN A 47 -10.56 -14.75 -19.22
CA ASN A 47 -10.74 -14.07 -20.51
C ASN A 47 -10.62 -12.54 -20.28
N ASN A 48 -9.46 -11.96 -20.64
CA ASN A 48 -8.93 -10.64 -20.23
C ASN A 48 -8.46 -10.61 -18.76
N ALA A 49 -7.19 -10.97 -18.53
CA ALA A 49 -6.50 -10.60 -17.30
C ALA A 49 -6.57 -9.07 -17.18
N SER A 50 -7.46 -8.56 -16.33
CA SER A 50 -7.54 -7.13 -16.04
C SER A 50 -6.23 -6.78 -15.34
N ARG A 51 -5.28 -6.25 -16.10
CA ARG A 51 -4.17 -5.49 -15.52
C ARG A 51 -4.82 -4.29 -14.81
N PRO A 52 -4.84 -4.23 -13.47
CA PRO A 52 -5.60 -3.20 -12.76
C PRO A 52 -5.12 -1.77 -13.11
N CYS A 53 -3.83 -1.63 -13.41
CA CYS A 53 -3.17 -0.37 -13.77
C CYS A 53 -3.04 -0.08 -15.28
N LYS A 54 -3.64 -0.89 -16.17
CA LYS A 54 -3.42 -0.67 -17.62
C LYS A 54 -4.16 0.55 -18.14
N ASP A 55 -3.44 1.35 -18.94
CA ASP A 55 -3.92 2.52 -19.67
C ASP A 55 -4.29 3.74 -18.79
N ARG A 56 -3.94 3.73 -17.50
CA ARG A 56 -4.05 4.89 -16.60
C ARG A 56 -2.76 5.71 -16.59
N ILE A 57 -2.91 7.01 -16.33
CA ILE A 57 -1.79 7.95 -16.25
C ILE A 57 -1.91 8.71 -14.93
N ALA A 58 -0.81 8.79 -14.20
CA ALA A 58 -0.75 9.55 -12.96
C ALA A 58 -0.96 11.06 -13.22
N ILE A 59 -1.93 11.64 -12.51
CA ILE A 59 -2.37 13.02 -12.66
C ILE A 59 -1.55 13.92 -11.74
N ASP A 60 -0.70 14.77 -12.32
CA ASP A 60 0.05 15.77 -11.57
C ASP A 60 -0.72 17.09 -11.49
N GLN A 61 -0.52 17.79 -10.38
CA GLN A 61 -0.91 19.18 -10.22
C GLN A 61 0.09 19.89 -9.31
N ILE A 62 -0.04 21.22 -9.19
CA ILE A 62 0.88 22.00 -8.36
C ILE A 62 0.87 21.46 -6.93
N GLY A 63 2.03 20.98 -6.49
CA GLY A 63 2.22 20.45 -5.15
C GLY A 63 1.84 18.98 -4.96
N VAL A 64 1.51 18.27 -6.05
CA VAL A 64 1.17 16.85 -6.12
C VAL A 64 1.83 16.27 -7.37
N TYR A 65 3.07 15.79 -7.22
CA TYR A 65 3.86 15.26 -8.32
C TYR A 65 4.10 13.77 -8.12
N ASN A 66 3.38 12.93 -8.87
CA ASN A 66 3.52 11.48 -8.78
C ASN A 66 4.88 11.05 -9.33
N ALA A 67 5.48 10.04 -8.70
CA ALA A 67 6.55 9.28 -9.33
C ALA A 67 5.99 8.62 -10.59
N LYS A 68 6.76 8.69 -11.68
CA LYS A 68 6.32 8.29 -13.04
C LYS A 68 7.34 7.40 -13.74
N GLU A 69 8.39 7.03 -13.03
CA GLU A 69 9.51 6.27 -13.54
C GLU A 69 9.73 5.06 -12.64
N ILE A 70 9.69 3.86 -13.23
CA ILE A 70 10.20 2.65 -12.60
C ILE A 70 11.68 2.56 -12.92
N VAL A 71 12.52 2.81 -11.92
CA VAL A 71 13.98 2.76 -12.04
C VAL A 71 14.47 1.33 -11.84
N SER A 72 13.87 0.60 -10.89
CA SER A 72 14.14 -0.82 -10.65
C SER A 72 12.93 -1.48 -9.98
N ALA A 73 12.48 -2.61 -10.51
CA ALA A 73 11.43 -3.43 -9.92
C ALA A 73 11.70 -4.92 -10.20
N PRO A 74 12.58 -5.58 -9.43
CA PRO A 74 13.00 -6.95 -9.75
C PRO A 74 11.89 -8.00 -9.62
N ALA A 75 10.85 -7.75 -8.81
CA ALA A 75 9.67 -8.61 -8.70
C ALA A 75 8.67 -8.45 -9.87
N ASN A 76 8.93 -7.56 -10.82
CA ASN A 76 8.01 -7.28 -11.92
C ASN A 76 7.86 -8.48 -12.86
N THR A 77 6.62 -8.94 -13.02
CA THR A 77 6.22 -9.92 -14.04
C THR A 77 5.35 -9.29 -15.13
N GLY A 78 4.92 -8.03 -14.96
CA GLY A 78 4.06 -7.29 -15.88
C GLY A 78 2.58 -7.72 -15.83
N THR A 79 2.17 -8.46 -14.80
CA THR A 79 0.78 -8.92 -14.61
C THR A 79 0.40 -9.02 -13.13
N GLY A 80 -0.90 -8.91 -12.84
CA GLY A 80 -1.43 -9.00 -11.48
C GLY A 80 -0.85 -7.94 -10.56
N PHE A 81 -0.69 -8.25 -9.27
CA PHE A 81 -0.02 -7.37 -8.31
C PHE A 81 1.51 -7.32 -8.46
N GLN A 82 2.07 -8.05 -9.43
CA GLN A 82 3.49 -7.94 -9.79
C GLN A 82 3.66 -7.17 -11.12
N ASP A 83 2.69 -6.36 -11.52
CA ASP A 83 2.83 -5.39 -12.60
C ASP A 83 3.33 -4.07 -12.03
N SER A 84 4.61 -3.74 -12.25
CA SER A 84 5.22 -2.56 -11.63
C SER A 84 4.64 -1.22 -12.11
N ILE A 85 3.88 -1.21 -13.21
CA ILE A 85 3.18 0.00 -13.66
C ILE A 85 2.20 0.50 -12.59
N CYS A 86 1.63 -0.40 -11.78
CA CYS A 86 0.66 -0.08 -10.75
C CYS A 86 1.23 0.77 -9.59
N ALA A 87 2.56 0.95 -9.52
CA ALA A 87 3.19 1.85 -8.53
C ALA A 87 3.45 3.26 -9.07
N VAL A 88 3.17 3.53 -10.36
CA VAL A 88 3.49 4.80 -11.05
C VAL A 88 2.37 5.30 -11.98
N ASP A 89 1.22 4.64 -12.03
CA ASP A 89 0.02 5.09 -12.75
C ASP A 89 -0.91 5.97 -11.89
N GLY A 90 -0.52 6.18 -10.63
CA GLY A 90 -1.02 7.17 -9.69
C GLY A 90 -2.00 6.58 -8.67
N VAL A 91 -2.03 7.18 -7.49
CA VAL A 91 -2.57 6.56 -6.28
C VAL A 91 -4.10 6.42 -6.28
N LEU A 92 -4.61 5.25 -5.89
CA LEU A 92 -6.03 4.91 -5.87
C LEU A 92 -6.52 4.32 -4.55
N GLY A 93 -6.28 5.02 -3.45
CA GLY A 93 -6.83 4.66 -2.16
C GLY A 93 -8.34 4.43 -2.17
N LEU A 94 -8.80 3.52 -1.31
CA LEU A 94 -10.21 3.19 -1.09
C LEU A 94 -10.70 3.57 0.32
N GLY A 95 -9.97 4.46 0.99
CA GLY A 95 -10.29 4.99 2.31
C GLY A 95 -9.80 4.10 3.45
N SER A 96 -10.41 4.28 4.62
CA SER A 96 -9.85 3.72 5.86
C SER A 96 -10.03 2.23 6.07
N VAL A 97 -10.99 1.59 5.41
CA VAL A 97 -11.38 0.19 5.69
C VAL A 97 -11.18 -0.78 4.53
N ASN A 98 -10.71 -0.29 3.37
CA ASN A 98 -10.44 -1.12 2.21
C ASN A 98 -9.08 -0.74 1.61
N GLY A 99 -8.28 -1.75 1.25
CA GLY A 99 -7.11 -1.56 0.39
C GLY A 99 -7.51 -1.55 -1.10
N SER A 100 -6.81 -0.73 -1.89
CA SER A 100 -6.84 -0.73 -3.35
C SER A 100 -6.42 -2.09 -3.91
N LEU A 101 -6.86 -2.40 -5.13
CA LEU A 101 -6.32 -3.53 -5.92
C LEU A 101 -5.33 -3.04 -7.00
N ASP A 102 -5.04 -1.74 -7.03
CA ASP A 102 -4.09 -1.12 -7.93
C ASP A 102 -2.79 -0.89 -7.17
N VAL A 103 -1.99 -1.96 -7.07
CA VAL A 103 -0.78 -1.99 -6.25
C VAL A 103 0.29 -2.87 -6.88
N PHE A 104 1.55 -2.60 -6.54
CA PHE A 104 2.69 -3.47 -6.81
C PHE A 104 3.19 -4.11 -5.50
N THR A 105 2.99 -5.41 -5.37
CA THR A 105 3.42 -6.21 -4.22
C THR A 105 4.90 -6.54 -4.29
N LEU A 106 5.64 -6.23 -3.22
CA LEU A 106 7.04 -6.61 -3.06
C LEU A 106 7.19 -8.05 -2.57
N ASP A 107 8.27 -8.70 -2.97
CA ASP A 107 8.65 -9.97 -2.32
C ASP A 107 9.04 -9.73 -0.85
N THR A 108 8.99 -10.79 -0.04
CA THR A 108 9.39 -10.70 1.36
C THR A 108 10.89 -10.45 1.52
N ASN A 109 11.71 -11.05 0.65
CA ASN A 109 13.17 -11.07 0.72
C ASN A 109 13.80 -11.09 -0.69
N GLY A 110 15.11 -10.90 -0.75
CA GLY A 110 15.87 -10.94 -2.01
C GLY A 110 15.70 -9.66 -2.83
N ALA A 111 16.08 -9.71 -4.12
CA ALA A 111 16.06 -8.53 -4.98
C ALA A 111 14.64 -7.97 -5.21
N GLY A 112 13.65 -8.85 -5.30
CA GLY A 112 12.25 -8.47 -5.50
C GLY A 112 11.58 -7.83 -4.29
N ALA A 113 12.24 -7.81 -3.13
CA ALA A 113 11.75 -7.12 -1.94
C ALA A 113 11.93 -5.60 -1.99
N SER A 114 12.36 -5.06 -3.13
CA SER A 114 12.60 -3.63 -3.30
C SER A 114 12.05 -3.09 -4.62
N LEU A 115 11.61 -1.84 -4.56
CA LEU A 115 11.16 -1.02 -5.68
C LEU A 115 11.90 0.31 -5.62
N ILE A 116 12.37 0.79 -6.78
CA ILE A 116 12.95 2.12 -6.93
C ILE A 116 12.13 2.90 -7.96
N VAL A 117 11.64 4.06 -7.55
CA VAL A 117 10.87 4.98 -8.41
C VAL A 117 11.49 6.36 -8.47
N GLY A 118 11.16 7.12 -9.50
CA GLY A 118 11.63 8.49 -9.70
C GLY A 118 10.66 9.37 -10.49
N TRP A 119 11.13 10.59 -10.79
CA TRP A 119 10.36 11.62 -11.50
C TRP A 119 10.98 11.97 -12.86
N ASN A 120 11.46 10.98 -13.61
CA ASN A 120 12.05 11.15 -14.95
C ASN A 120 13.22 12.15 -14.92
N GLY A 121 14.14 11.95 -13.98
CA GLY A 121 15.32 12.80 -13.79
C GLY A 121 15.11 14.11 -13.03
N LYS A 122 13.88 14.45 -12.61
CA LYS A 122 13.63 15.59 -11.71
C LYS A 122 13.89 15.21 -10.26
N LYS A 123 14.30 16.18 -9.45
CA LYS A 123 14.58 15.97 -8.03
C LYS A 123 13.43 16.41 -7.14
N ALA A 124 12.97 15.53 -6.26
CA ALA A 124 12.10 15.92 -5.15
C ALA A 124 12.87 16.83 -4.19
N GLN A 125 12.29 17.99 -3.88
CA GLN A 125 12.95 19.07 -3.14
C GLN A 125 12.63 19.02 -1.65
N ASN A 126 13.59 19.43 -0.83
CA ASN A 126 13.40 19.70 0.58
C ASN A 126 12.64 21.03 0.76
N VAL A 127 11.45 20.94 1.33
CA VAL A 127 10.52 22.03 1.58
C VAL A 127 10.05 21.95 3.05
N THR A 128 9.20 22.88 3.48
CA THR A 128 8.68 22.81 4.86
C THR A 128 7.70 21.63 5.03
N GLY A 129 7.98 20.79 6.03
CA GLY A 129 7.22 19.60 6.38
C GLY A 129 7.54 18.42 5.46
N ASN A 130 6.65 17.43 5.38
CA ASN A 130 6.85 16.28 4.51
C ASN A 130 7.09 16.71 3.05
N ASP A 131 8.17 16.21 2.48
CA ASP A 131 8.64 16.47 1.12
C ASP A 131 8.02 15.52 0.10
N PHE A 132 7.73 14.29 0.55
CA PHE A 132 7.03 13.29 -0.24
C PHE A 132 6.22 12.35 0.66
N ILE A 133 5.34 11.58 0.04
CA ILE A 133 4.49 10.58 0.69
C ILE A 133 4.68 9.27 -0.06
N VAL A 134 4.83 8.17 0.68
CA VAL A 134 4.75 6.81 0.17
C VAL A 134 3.37 6.26 0.49
N PHE A 135 2.69 5.75 -0.54
CA PHE A 135 1.41 5.08 -0.45
C PHE A 135 1.65 3.59 -0.63
N GLU A 136 1.66 2.89 0.49
CA GLU A 136 1.40 1.45 0.56
C GLU A 136 -0.13 1.26 0.64
N ASN A 137 -0.64 0.08 0.97
CA ASN A 137 -2.08 -0.19 0.97
C ASN A 137 -2.66 -0.66 2.31
N PRO A 138 -2.31 -0.05 3.46
CA PRO A 138 -2.79 -0.53 4.74
C PRO A 138 -4.26 -0.13 4.96
N PHE A 139 -4.99 -0.90 5.78
CA PHE A 139 -6.38 -0.59 6.11
C PHE A 139 -6.74 -0.94 7.56
N GLN A 140 -7.70 -0.22 8.12
CA GLN A 140 -8.15 -0.39 9.50
C GLN A 140 -8.94 -1.68 9.65
N GLN A 141 -8.54 -2.50 10.61
CA GLN A 141 -9.28 -3.69 11.03
C GLN A 141 -10.39 -3.26 12.00
N GLY A 142 -11.63 -3.62 11.66
CA GLY A 142 -12.80 -3.24 12.46
C GLY A 142 -13.03 -1.73 12.56
N GLY A 143 -12.49 -0.92 11.64
CA GLY A 143 -12.61 0.54 11.65
C GLY A 143 -11.80 1.25 12.75
N SER A 144 -10.79 0.58 13.30
CA SER A 144 -9.94 1.11 14.36
C SER A 144 -8.65 1.71 13.80
N SER A 145 -8.41 3.00 14.08
CA SER A 145 -7.15 3.68 13.71
C SER A 145 -5.91 3.14 14.44
N THR A 146 -6.09 2.38 15.53
CA THR A 146 -5.00 1.76 16.31
C THR A 146 -4.86 0.27 16.03
N THR A 147 -5.60 -0.26 15.05
CA THR A 147 -5.57 -1.67 14.67
C THR A 147 -5.68 -1.73 13.15
N VAL A 148 -4.51 -1.77 12.50
CA VAL A 148 -4.36 -1.67 11.05
C VAL A 148 -3.71 -2.95 10.54
N PHE A 149 -4.23 -3.48 9.45
CA PHE A 149 -3.49 -4.42 8.64
C PHE A 149 -2.42 -3.61 7.91
N LEU A 150 -1.17 -3.79 8.33
CA LEU A 150 -0.03 -2.99 7.89
C LEU A 150 1.09 -3.91 7.40
N GLU A 151 1.81 -3.46 6.39
CA GLU A 151 2.97 -4.15 5.83
C GLU A 151 4.14 -3.17 5.78
N PRO A 152 4.98 -3.14 6.83
CA PRO A 152 5.94 -2.06 7.01
C PRO A 152 6.99 -2.01 5.89
N VAL A 153 7.23 -0.81 5.39
CA VAL A 153 8.21 -0.52 4.34
C VAL A 153 9.30 0.37 4.90
N ILE A 154 10.55 0.05 4.57
CA ILE A 154 11.70 0.91 4.81
C ILE A 154 11.92 1.78 3.58
N VAL A 155 11.97 3.09 3.83
CA VAL A 155 12.11 4.12 2.80
C VAL A 155 13.49 4.75 2.89
N GLU A 156 14.15 4.80 1.75
CA GLU A 156 15.45 5.44 1.57
C GLU A 156 15.42 6.31 0.30
N VAL A 157 16.24 7.35 0.25
CA VAL A 157 16.35 8.25 -0.90
C VAL A 157 17.81 8.42 -1.35
N GLY A 158 18.02 8.67 -2.63
CA GLY A 158 19.35 8.74 -3.23
C GLY A 158 19.35 9.28 -4.66
N ASN A 159 20.56 9.38 -5.23
CA ASN A 159 20.79 9.98 -6.56
C ASN A 159 21.50 9.03 -7.56
N ASP A 160 22.09 7.92 -7.12
CA ASP A 160 22.96 7.08 -7.95
C ASP A 160 22.64 5.57 -7.90
N GLN A 161 21.52 5.21 -7.28
CA GLN A 161 21.05 3.83 -7.04
C GLN A 161 21.96 2.96 -6.14
N THR A 162 23.07 3.50 -5.63
CA THR A 162 24.06 2.78 -4.82
C THR A 162 24.19 3.32 -3.40
N ASN A 163 24.07 4.64 -3.24
CA ASN A 163 24.15 5.34 -1.97
C ASN A 163 22.76 5.88 -1.60
N TRP A 164 22.35 5.57 -0.38
CA TRP A 164 21.00 5.74 0.13
C TRP A 164 21.04 6.32 1.54
N CYS A 165 20.20 7.32 1.79
CA CYS A 165 19.96 7.87 3.12
C CYS A 165 18.50 7.62 3.52
N GLY A 166 18.28 7.17 4.76
CA GLY A 166 16.95 6.91 5.31
C GLY A 166 16.74 7.53 6.69
N TRP A 167 15.65 7.16 7.36
CA TRP A 167 15.18 7.77 8.61
C TRP A 167 15.43 6.92 9.87
N ASN A 168 16.23 5.86 9.79
CA ASN A 168 16.48 4.94 10.91
C ASN A 168 15.18 4.38 11.53
N PRO A 169 14.44 3.54 10.79
CA PRO A 169 13.17 2.96 11.25
C PRO A 169 13.35 2.15 12.54
N THR A 170 12.36 2.20 13.43
CA THR A 170 12.45 1.55 14.75
C THR A 170 11.12 0.95 15.17
N TYR A 171 11.16 -0.31 15.58
CA TYR A 171 10.00 -1.00 16.13
C TYR A 171 9.99 -0.93 17.66
N THR A 172 8.88 -0.50 18.25
CA THR A 172 8.72 -0.32 19.70
C THR A 172 7.66 -1.22 20.32
N GLY A 173 7.01 -2.09 19.53
CA GLY A 173 5.98 -3.02 19.99
C GLY A 173 6.48 -4.26 20.73
N GLY A 174 7.78 -4.32 21.09
CA GLY A 174 8.36 -5.43 21.85
C GLY A 174 8.71 -6.64 20.99
N GLY A 175 8.56 -7.84 21.55
CA GLY A 175 8.93 -9.11 20.87
C GLY A 175 7.83 -9.73 20.00
N THR A 176 6.65 -9.12 19.93
CA THR A 176 5.48 -9.62 19.20
C THR A 176 5.04 -8.62 18.15
N PHE A 177 4.35 -9.05 17.11
CA PHE A 177 3.75 -8.16 16.11
C PHE A 177 2.73 -7.20 16.74
N SER A 178 2.61 -5.99 16.20
CA SER A 178 1.65 -4.99 16.64
C SER A 178 0.93 -4.42 15.42
N ASN A 179 -0.40 -4.52 15.41
CA ASN A 179 -1.24 -3.85 14.42
C ASN A 179 -1.39 -2.35 14.69
N ASN A 180 -0.76 -1.81 15.73
CA ASN A 180 -0.82 -0.39 16.04
C ASN A 180 0.29 0.35 15.26
N PRO A 181 -0.06 1.25 14.33
CA PRO A 181 0.92 2.09 13.61
C PRO A 181 1.94 2.79 14.52
N ALA A 182 1.55 3.18 15.73
CA ALA A 182 2.44 3.86 16.68
C ALA A 182 3.62 2.99 17.16
N SER A 183 3.57 1.67 16.95
CA SER A 183 4.68 0.76 17.24
C SER A 183 5.77 0.78 16.15
N TRP A 184 5.51 1.39 14.99
CA TRP A 184 6.37 1.36 13.82
C TRP A 184 6.85 2.77 13.50
N LEU A 185 7.95 3.18 14.14
CA LEU A 185 8.47 4.53 13.94
C LEU A 185 9.25 4.63 12.64
N ARG A 186 8.88 5.59 11.80
CA ARG A 186 9.60 5.96 10.56
C ARG A 186 9.65 4.84 9.50
N PHE A 187 8.61 4.00 9.51
CA PHE A 187 8.28 3.12 8.39
C PHE A 187 7.21 3.80 7.52
N ALA A 188 7.10 3.36 6.26
CA ALA A 188 5.87 3.49 5.50
C ALA A 188 5.01 2.22 5.66
N GLY A 189 3.78 2.23 5.14
CA GLY A 189 2.86 1.09 5.27
C GLY A 189 1.97 1.15 6.49
N LEU A 190 1.77 2.34 7.08
CA LEU A 190 1.13 2.47 8.39
C LEU A 190 -0.22 3.19 8.33
N ARG A 191 -0.38 4.10 7.38
CA ARG A 191 -1.56 4.96 7.24
C ARG A 191 -2.35 4.60 6.00
N TYR A 192 -3.63 4.28 6.21
CA TYR A 192 -4.58 4.03 5.13
C TYR A 192 -4.60 5.16 4.11
N VAL A 193 -5.04 4.85 2.89
CA VAL A 193 -4.98 5.78 1.76
C VAL A 193 -6.37 6.32 1.45
N ASP A 194 -6.61 7.58 1.82
CA ASP A 194 -7.82 8.32 1.46
C ASP A 194 -7.71 8.98 0.09
N TYR A 195 -6.49 9.37 -0.29
CA TYR A 195 -6.24 10.02 -1.56
C TYR A 195 -6.52 9.04 -2.70
N ASN A 196 -7.34 9.51 -3.64
CA ASN A 196 -7.60 8.81 -4.87
C ASN A 196 -7.59 9.86 -5.97
N GLN A 197 -6.64 9.78 -6.90
CA GLN A 197 -6.48 10.81 -7.93
C GLN A 197 -7.74 11.01 -8.81
N ILE A 198 -8.66 10.03 -8.85
CA ILE A 198 -9.89 10.07 -9.65
C ILE A 198 -11.10 10.44 -8.80
N THR A 199 -11.35 9.68 -7.73
CA THR A 199 -12.62 9.76 -6.98
C THR A 199 -12.54 10.68 -5.76
N ASN A 200 -11.33 10.98 -5.28
CA ASN A 200 -11.09 11.85 -4.15
C ASN A 200 -9.80 12.70 -4.35
N PRO A 201 -9.72 13.50 -5.42
CA PRO A 201 -8.54 14.29 -5.70
C PRO A 201 -8.38 15.38 -4.64
N MET A 202 -7.16 15.52 -4.11
CA MET A 202 -6.82 16.50 -3.10
C MET A 202 -5.77 17.47 -3.63
N ASN A 203 -5.90 18.75 -3.28
CA ASN A 203 -4.80 19.71 -3.47
C ASN A 203 -3.62 19.37 -2.53
N SER A 204 -2.47 19.99 -2.79
CA SER A 204 -1.24 19.76 -2.00
C SER A 204 -1.43 19.92 -0.49
N THR A 205 -2.09 20.99 -0.04
CA THR A 205 -2.29 21.23 1.40
C THR A 205 -3.11 20.12 2.04
N THR A 206 -4.22 19.70 1.42
CA THR A 206 -5.08 18.65 1.97
C THR A 206 -4.40 17.28 1.89
N LEU A 207 -3.74 16.96 0.77
CA LEU A 207 -3.04 15.69 0.58
C LEU A 207 -1.99 15.46 1.67
N PHE A 208 -1.11 16.43 1.88
CA PHE A 208 -0.02 16.32 2.85
C PHE A 208 -0.48 16.43 4.31
N ALA A 209 -1.69 16.91 4.57
CA ALA A 209 -2.28 16.94 5.92
C ALA A 209 -3.04 15.64 6.25
N SER A 210 -3.87 15.16 5.33
CA SER A 210 -4.88 14.13 5.63
C SER A 210 -5.15 13.14 4.49
N GLY A 211 -4.37 13.11 3.41
CA GLY A 211 -4.62 12.21 2.28
C GLY A 211 -4.28 10.74 2.54
N GLY A 212 -3.74 10.42 3.71
CA GLY A 212 -3.25 9.08 4.00
C GLY A 212 -1.79 8.89 3.59
N GLY A 213 -1.33 7.63 3.57
CA GLY A 213 0.07 7.29 3.32
C GLY A 213 1.03 7.87 4.37
N ASP A 214 2.30 7.58 4.19
CA ASP A 214 3.35 7.94 5.14
C ASP A 214 4.29 8.97 4.55
N GLY A 215 4.32 10.15 5.20
CA GLY A 215 5.10 11.29 4.76
C GLY A 215 6.52 11.29 5.32
N PHE A 216 7.47 11.77 4.52
CA PHE A 216 8.88 11.83 4.86
C PHE A 216 9.43 13.24 4.61
N ASP A 217 10.20 13.75 5.57
CA ASP A 217 10.76 15.10 5.62
C ASP A 217 12.29 14.99 5.71
N LEU A 218 13.01 15.56 4.74
CA LEU A 218 14.48 15.62 4.72
C LEU A 218 15.04 16.53 5.81
N GLY A 219 14.23 17.44 6.36
CA GLY A 219 14.52 18.23 7.55
C GLY A 219 14.39 17.47 8.87
N ASP A 220 13.86 16.23 8.87
CA ASP A 220 13.74 15.43 10.09
C ASP A 220 15.11 15.11 10.71
N ALA A 221 15.17 15.16 12.05
CA ALA A 221 16.42 14.91 12.77
C ALA A 221 16.97 13.48 12.59
N ASN A 222 16.12 12.52 12.21
CA ASN A 222 16.50 11.15 11.91
C ASN A 222 16.86 10.90 10.45
N PHE A 223 16.64 11.87 9.55
CA PHE A 223 17.06 11.75 8.16
C PHE A 223 18.58 11.62 8.06
N GLY A 224 19.05 10.66 7.26
CA GLY A 224 20.46 10.34 7.07
C GLY A 224 21.10 9.55 8.22
N ASN A 225 20.32 9.02 9.16
CA ASN A 225 20.81 8.17 10.25
C ASN A 225 20.78 6.67 9.89
N SER A 226 20.34 6.32 8.68
CA SER A 226 20.39 4.97 8.14
C SER A 226 20.63 4.98 6.64
N GLY A 227 20.80 3.79 6.09
CA GLY A 227 20.94 3.54 4.66
C GLY A 227 22.37 3.30 4.21
N THR A 228 22.52 2.51 3.15
CA THR A 228 23.82 2.09 2.65
C THR A 228 24.53 3.26 1.98
N GLY A 229 25.74 3.61 2.42
CA GLY A 229 26.52 4.69 1.81
C GLY A 229 26.09 6.11 2.20
N CYS A 230 25.18 6.26 3.18
CA CYS A 230 24.83 7.58 3.69
C CYS A 230 26.01 8.22 4.43
N SER A 231 26.58 9.28 3.85
CA SER A 231 27.61 10.12 4.47
C SER A 231 27.02 11.49 4.84
N GLY A 232 27.70 12.23 5.73
CA GLY A 232 27.30 13.61 6.04
C GLY A 232 27.28 14.52 4.81
N ALA A 233 28.17 14.28 3.85
CA ALA A 233 28.19 14.99 2.56
C ALA A 233 26.95 14.64 1.72
N LEU A 234 26.61 13.35 1.59
CA LEU A 234 25.42 12.92 0.85
C LEU A 234 24.13 13.44 1.51
N LYS A 235 24.01 13.34 2.84
CA LYS A 235 22.88 13.94 3.57
C LYS A 235 22.70 15.42 3.23
N THR A 236 23.79 16.19 3.29
CA THR A 236 23.79 17.63 3.00
C THR A 236 23.40 17.89 1.55
N GLU A 237 23.90 17.11 0.60
CA GLU A 237 23.55 17.19 -0.82
C GLU A 237 22.05 16.97 -1.03
N LEU A 238 21.48 15.91 -0.46
CA LEU A 238 20.05 15.60 -0.61
C LEU A 238 19.17 16.70 0.04
N GLN A 239 19.57 17.22 1.19
CA GLN A 239 18.85 18.33 1.86
C GLN A 239 18.92 19.65 1.09
N THR A 240 20.02 19.90 0.36
CA THR A 240 20.25 21.17 -0.34
C THR A 240 19.68 21.16 -1.74
N ASN A 241 19.87 20.06 -2.47
CA ASN A 241 19.59 19.96 -3.90
C ASN A 241 18.44 19.00 -4.23
N GLY A 242 17.90 18.30 -3.22
CA GLY A 242 16.88 17.28 -3.42
C GLY A 242 17.46 15.93 -3.86
N PHE A 243 16.56 14.98 -4.11
CA PHE A 243 16.89 13.60 -4.45
C PHE A 243 16.14 13.11 -5.70
N LEU A 244 16.74 12.20 -6.46
CA LEU A 244 16.17 11.66 -7.70
C LEU A 244 15.24 10.47 -7.47
N TYR A 245 15.59 9.61 -6.51
CA TYR A 245 14.98 8.30 -6.37
C TYR A 245 14.49 8.02 -4.96
N VAL A 246 13.33 7.38 -4.86
CA VAL A 246 12.86 6.70 -3.63
C VAL A 246 13.05 5.21 -3.80
N LYS A 247 13.71 4.58 -2.84
CA LYS A 247 13.79 3.13 -2.69
C LYS A 247 12.89 2.70 -1.54
N MET A 248 11.95 1.82 -1.85
CA MET A 248 11.05 1.18 -0.91
C MET A 248 11.45 -0.28 -0.81
N THR A 249 11.68 -0.77 0.40
CA THR A 249 12.06 -2.17 0.64
C THR A 249 11.19 -2.76 1.74
N SER A 250 10.72 -4.00 1.59
CA SER A 250 10.02 -4.72 2.66
C SER A 250 10.85 -4.66 3.94
N ALA A 251 10.24 -4.25 5.06
CA ALA A 251 10.96 -4.12 6.32
C ALA A 251 11.58 -5.46 6.76
N LYS A 252 10.92 -6.58 6.44
CA LYS A 252 11.39 -7.93 6.76
C LYS A 252 12.69 -8.28 6.03
N ALA A 253 12.94 -7.71 4.86
CA ALA A 253 14.15 -7.96 4.07
C ALA A 253 15.41 -7.29 4.67
N ILE A 254 15.28 -6.13 5.30
CA ILE A 254 16.40 -5.40 5.90
C ILE A 254 16.52 -5.71 7.40
N LEU A 255 15.40 -5.69 8.12
CA LEU A 255 15.33 -5.93 9.56
C LEU A 255 14.69 -7.29 9.82
N THR A 256 15.43 -8.35 9.49
CA THR A 256 14.95 -9.74 9.46
C THR A 256 14.43 -10.26 10.81
N SER A 257 14.89 -9.67 11.92
CA SER A 257 14.46 -10.01 13.28
C SER A 257 13.12 -9.41 13.69
N LEU A 258 12.50 -8.53 12.88
CA LEU A 258 11.20 -7.97 13.21
C LEU A 258 10.12 -9.07 13.27
N PRO A 259 9.20 -9.00 14.24
CA PRO A 259 8.16 -10.01 14.43
C PRO A 259 7.00 -9.83 13.44
N ILE A 260 7.29 -9.62 12.15
CA ILE A 260 6.28 -9.52 11.09
C ILE A 260 5.85 -10.95 10.74
N PRO A 261 4.55 -11.29 10.81
CA PRO A 261 4.04 -12.59 10.39
C PRO A 261 3.91 -12.66 8.86
N GLY A 262 3.92 -13.87 8.28
CA GLY A 262 3.89 -14.06 6.82
C GLY A 262 2.74 -13.39 6.07
N ALA A 263 1.62 -13.08 6.73
CA ALA A 263 0.52 -12.35 6.12
C ALA A 263 0.79 -10.84 5.96
N ASN A 264 1.87 -10.31 6.52
CA ASN A 264 2.19 -8.87 6.57
C ASN A 264 3.60 -8.56 6.02
N GLU A 265 4.18 -9.53 5.31
CA GLU A 265 5.58 -9.54 4.88
C GLU A 265 5.79 -8.99 3.46
N ASN A 266 4.71 -8.69 2.72
CA ASN A 266 4.68 -8.41 1.29
C ASN A 266 3.98 -7.09 0.99
N PRO A 267 4.63 -5.93 1.25
CA PRO A 267 3.98 -4.64 1.08
C PRO A 267 3.44 -4.38 -0.33
N ASP A 268 2.28 -3.73 -0.37
CA ASP A 268 1.51 -3.43 -1.58
C ASP A 268 1.62 -1.94 -1.92
N ILE A 269 2.53 -1.58 -2.83
CA ILE A 269 2.84 -0.18 -3.16
C ILE A 269 1.86 0.37 -4.20
N ASP A 270 1.10 1.40 -3.85
CA ASP A 270 0.15 2.15 -4.72
C ASP A 270 0.84 3.37 -5.37
N GLY A 271 1.84 3.96 -4.70
CA GLY A 271 2.69 4.95 -5.36
C GLY A 271 3.45 5.91 -4.45
N VAL A 272 4.07 6.91 -5.05
CA VAL A 272 4.85 7.94 -4.35
C VAL A 272 4.52 9.31 -4.93
N ILE A 273 4.33 10.31 -4.05
CA ILE A 273 4.05 11.69 -4.47
C ILE A 273 5.04 12.64 -3.80
N ALA A 274 5.75 13.44 -4.59
CA ALA A 274 6.54 14.57 -4.11
C ALA A 274 5.71 15.85 -4.03
N LYS A 275 6.00 16.68 -3.03
CA LYS A 275 5.40 17.99 -2.82
C LYS A 275 5.96 19.02 -3.76
N GLN A 276 7.25 18.95 -4.07
CA GLN A 276 7.89 19.87 -4.99
C GLN A 276 8.98 19.16 -5.79
N LEU A 277 9.04 19.47 -7.08
CA LEU A 277 10.11 19.03 -7.97
C LEU A 277 10.99 20.21 -8.37
N GLY A 278 12.28 19.95 -8.47
CA GLY A 278 13.29 20.82 -9.04
C GLY A 278 14.00 20.12 -10.21
N PRO A 279 14.85 20.86 -10.94
CA PRO A 279 15.73 20.28 -11.94
C PRO A 279 16.71 19.26 -11.34
#